data_AF-A0A6A0H1N5-F1
#
_entry.id   AF-A0A6A0H1N5-F1
#
_cell.length_a   1.000
_cell.length_b   1.000
_cell.length_c   1.000
_cell.angle_alpha   90.00
_cell.angle_beta   90.00
_cell.angle_gamma   90.00
#
_symmetry.space_group_name_H-M   'P 1'
#
loop_
_entity.id
_entity.type
_entity.pdbx_description
1 polymer ?
#
loop_
_entity_poly.entity_id
_entity_poly.type
_entity_poly.pdbx_seq_one_letter_code
_entity_poly.pdbx_strand_id
1 'polypeptide(L)'
;MSDGGGPLACPRRGAPNEYLLVGITAWGIGCGDQGVPGVYASTIADRSWITAEMERIAPDVIHTAVRRAVKPVGAARQDAL
;
A
#
# COMPACT_ATOMS: atom_id res chain seq x y z
N MET A 1 -0.20 -18.65 -16.73
CA MET A 1 -0.42 -17.21 -16.54
C MET A 1 -1.00 -17.04 -15.15
N SER A 2 -0.24 -16.44 -14.23
CA SER A 2 -0.76 -16.11 -12.89
C SER A 2 -1.72 -14.92 -13.01
N ASP A 3 -2.68 -14.81 -12.09
CA ASP A 3 -3.74 -13.80 -12.06
C ASP A 3 -3.17 -12.39 -12.33
N GLY A 4 -3.51 -11.82 -13.48
CA GLY A 4 -3.24 -10.40 -13.76
C GLY A 4 -3.90 -9.57 -12.66
N GLY A 5 -3.14 -8.67 -12.03
CA GLY A 5 -3.61 -7.92 -10.87
C GLY A 5 -3.15 -8.43 -9.50
N GLY A 6 -2.43 -9.56 -9.42
CA GLY A 6 -1.88 -10.06 -8.15
C GLY A 6 -0.84 -9.13 -7.50
N PRO A 7 -0.72 -9.12 -6.15
CA PRO A 7 0.21 -8.23 -5.45
C PRO A 7 1.65 -8.75 -5.46
N LEU A 8 2.60 -7.86 -5.76
CA LEU A 8 4.03 -8.05 -5.45
C LEU A 8 4.37 -7.31 -4.16
N ALA A 9 4.62 -8.05 -3.08
CA ALA A 9 4.94 -7.50 -1.76
C ALA A 9 6.41 -7.75 -1.38
N CYS A 10 7.05 -6.78 -0.74
CA CYS A 10 8.43 -6.89 -0.26
C CYS A 10 8.53 -6.44 1.21
N PRO A 11 9.39 -7.07 2.04
CA PRO A 11 9.59 -6.65 3.42
C PRO A 11 10.17 -5.22 3.49
N ARG A 12 9.65 -4.42 4.42
CA ARG A 12 10.15 -3.06 4.67
C ARG A 12 11.53 -3.15 5.32
N ARG A 13 12.49 -2.38 4.79
CA ARG A 13 13.83 -2.29 5.39
C ARG A 13 13.72 -1.85 6.85
N GLY A 14 14.32 -2.60 7.77
CA GLY A 14 14.30 -2.34 9.21
C GLY A 14 13.02 -2.78 9.94
N ALA A 15 12.01 -3.33 9.23
CA ALA A 15 10.78 -3.84 9.83
C ALA A 15 10.38 -5.16 9.12
N PRO A 16 11.02 -6.30 9.48
CA PRO A 16 10.86 -7.58 8.76
C PRO A 16 9.44 -8.17 8.80
N ASN A 17 8.61 -7.72 9.75
CA ASN A 17 7.21 -8.13 9.88
C ASN A 17 6.24 -7.19 9.14
N GLU A 18 6.74 -6.18 8.44
CA GLU A 18 5.94 -5.25 7.65
C GLU A 18 6.27 -5.42 6.17
N TYR A 19 5.24 -5.52 5.34
CA TYR A 19 5.39 -5.69 3.91
C TYR A 19 4.82 -4.48 3.18
N LEU A 20 5.52 -4.04 2.15
CA LEU A 20 5.09 -2.99 1.24
C LEU A 20 4.60 -3.64 -0.05
N LEU A 21 3.43 -3.23 -0.51
CA LEU A 21 2.99 -3.50 -1.88
C LEU A 21 3.83 -2.63 -2.82
N VAL A 22 4.74 -3.24 -3.58
CA VAL A 22 5.67 -2.54 -4.47
C VAL A 22 5.28 -2.63 -5.95
N GLY A 23 4.41 -3.58 -6.29
CA GLY A 23 3.87 -3.67 -7.64
C GLY A 23 2.64 -4.56 -7.77
N ILE A 24 2.04 -4.49 -8.95
CA ILE A 24 0.87 -5.28 -9.35
C ILE A 24 1.26 -6.06 -10.61
N THR A 25 1.00 -7.37 -10.65
CA THR A 25 1.33 -8.22 -11.79
C THR A 25 0.68 -7.68 -13.06
N ALA A 26 1.50 -7.28 -14.04
CA ALA A 26 1.03 -6.78 -15.33
C ALA A 26 1.03 -7.92 -16.36
N TRP A 27 2.20 -8.48 -16.64
CA TRP A 27 2.35 -9.60 -17.58
C TRP A 27 3.68 -10.33 -17.38
N GLY A 28 3.83 -11.46 -18.05
CA GLY A 28 5.08 -12.20 -18.13
C GLY A 28 5.05 -13.16 -19.31
N ILE A 29 6.22 -13.61 -19.76
CA ILE A 29 6.36 -14.68 -20.75
C ILE A 29 6.89 -15.90 -20.00
N GLY A 30 6.22 -17.03 -20.15
CA GLY A 30 6.54 -18.24 -19.40
C GLY A 30 6.11 -18.18 -17.93
N CYS A 31 6.53 -19.16 -17.13
CA CYS A 31 6.19 -19.23 -15.71
C CYS A 31 7.41 -19.70 -14.91
N GLY A 32 8.15 -18.74 -14.34
CA GLY A 32 9.35 -19.04 -13.57
C GLY A 32 10.57 -19.38 -14.43
N ASP A 33 10.56 -18.97 -15.70
CA ASP A 33 11.65 -19.21 -16.63
C ASP A 33 12.90 -18.44 -16.18
N GLN A 34 14.03 -19.14 -16.07
CA GLN A 34 15.28 -18.54 -15.63
C GLN A 34 15.72 -17.43 -16.59
N GLY A 35 16.07 -16.28 -16.02
CA GLY A 35 16.50 -15.10 -16.80
C GLY A 35 15.36 -14.29 -17.42
N VAL A 36 14.10 -14.71 -17.29
CA VAL A 36 12.93 -13.94 -17.74
C VAL A 36 12.22 -13.33 -16.53
N PRO A 37 12.37 -12.03 -16.27
CA PRO A 37 11.65 -11.39 -15.16
C PRO A 37 10.17 -11.22 -15.49
N GLY A 38 9.33 -11.29 -14.46
CA GLY A 38 7.95 -10.82 -14.55
C GLY A 38 7.90 -9.29 -14.61
N VAL A 39 6.89 -8.74 -15.30
CA VAL A 39 6.68 -7.29 -15.41
C VAL A 39 5.51 -6.87 -14.51
N TYR A 40 5.74 -5.84 -13.71
CA TYR A 40 4.80 -5.33 -12.71
C TYR A 40 4.57 -3.83 -12.89
N ALA A 41 3.33 -3.37 -12.70
CA ALA A 41 3.04 -1.94 -12.54
C ALA A 41 3.54 -1.47 -11.17
N SER A 42 4.22 -0.32 -11.11
CA SER A 42 4.86 0.16 -9.88
C SER A 42 3.90 0.99 -9.03
N THR A 43 3.48 0.45 -7.89
CA THR A 43 2.65 1.18 -6.91
C THR A 43 3.38 2.33 -6.25
N ILE A 44 4.72 2.30 -6.22
CA ILE A 44 5.55 3.37 -5.68
C ILE A 44 5.54 4.57 -6.62
N ALA A 45 5.67 4.33 -7.93
CA ALA A 45 5.61 5.39 -8.95
C ALA A 45 4.22 6.05 -9.00
N ASP A 46 3.16 5.26 -8.89
CA ASP A 46 1.78 5.73 -8.99
C ASP A 46 1.18 6.20 -7.64
N ARG A 47 1.98 6.28 -6.57
CA ARG A 47 1.51 6.57 -5.22
C ARG A 47 0.69 7.86 -5.11
N SER A 48 1.09 8.92 -5.81
CA SER A 48 0.39 10.21 -5.78
C SER A 48 -1.00 10.10 -6.40
N TRP A 49 -1.10 9.45 -7.55
CA TRP A 49 -2.37 9.21 -8.23
C TRP A 49 -3.29 8.32 -7.38
N ILE A 50 -2.78 7.21 -6.84
CA ILE A 50 -3.55 6.32 -5.95
C ILE A 50 -4.11 7.11 -4.76
N THR A 51 -3.28 7.96 -4.14
CA THR A 51 -3.70 8.77 -2.99
C THR A 51 -4.79 9.77 -3.37
N ALA A 52 -4.60 10.50 -4.48
CA ALA A 52 -5.58 11.46 -4.97
C ALA A 52 -6.92 10.79 -5.31
N GLU A 53 -6.90 9.59 -5.89
CA GLU A 53 -8.11 8.87 -6.24
C GLU A 53 -8.83 8.32 -5.00
N MET A 54 -8.09 7.85 -4.00
CA MET A 54 -8.65 7.45 -2.71
C MET A 54 -9.33 8.63 -2.00
N GLU A 55 -8.73 9.82 -2.04
CA GLU A 55 -9.33 11.05 -1.50
C GLU A 55 -10.59 11.47 -2.27
N ARG A 56 -10.60 11.28 -3.59
CA ARG A 56 -11.73 11.61 -4.46
C ARG A 56 -12.93 10.66 -4.27
N ILE A 57 -12.68 9.35 -4.18
CA ILE A 57 -13.73 8.33 -4.14
C ILE A 57 -14.20 8.05 -2.71
N ALA A 58 -13.29 8.06 -1.73
CA ALA A 58 -13.55 7.62 -0.36
C ALA A 58 -12.89 8.55 0.68
N PRO A 59 -13.32 9.82 0.75
CA PRO A 59 -12.72 10.83 1.63
C PRO A 59 -12.78 10.43 3.12
N ASP A 60 -13.79 9.66 3.52
CA ASP A 60 -13.98 9.14 4.87
C ASP A 60 -13.01 8.01 5.23
N VAL A 61 -12.54 7.23 4.25
CA VAL A 61 -11.54 6.17 4.45
C VAL A 61 -10.17 6.77 4.75
N ILE A 62 -9.73 7.78 3.98
CA ILE A 62 -8.48 8.52 4.24
C ILE A 62 -8.56 9.23 5.59
N HIS A 63 -9.67 9.93 5.88
CA HIS A 63 -9.84 10.62 7.15
C HIS A 63 -9.80 9.68 8.35
N THR A 64 -10.40 8.50 8.26
CA THR A 64 -10.39 7.51 9.36
C THR A 64 -9.00 6.90 9.55
N ALA A 65 -8.30 6.57 8.47
CA ALA A 65 -6.94 6.04 8.53
C ALA A 65 -5.94 7.06 9.11
N VAL A 66 -6.02 8.33 8.68
CA VAL A 66 -5.18 9.42 9.21
C VAL A 66 -5.54 9.75 10.66
N ARG A 67 -6.83 9.80 11.04
CA ARG A 67 -7.25 10.00 12.45
C ARG A 67 -6.82 8.87 13.38
N ARG A 68 -6.74 7.63 12.89
CA ARG A 68 -6.19 6.50 13.67
C ARG A 68 -4.67 6.55 13.79
N ALA A 69 -3.98 6.98 12.73
CA ALA A 69 -2.51 7.07 12.72
C ALA A 69 -1.98 8.30 13.49
N VAL A 70 -2.72 9.42 13.51
CA VAL A 70 -2.36 10.64 14.21
C VAL A 70 -3.21 10.75 15.48
N LYS A 71 -2.65 10.37 16.62
CA LYS A 71 -3.26 10.65 17.93
C LYS A 71 -3.41 12.16 18.07
N PRO A 72 -4.59 12.71 18.41
CA PRO A 72 -4.73 14.14 18.62
C PRO A 72 -3.77 14.57 19.73
N VAL A 73 -2.83 15.44 19.38
CA VAL A 73 -2.01 16.17 20.35
C VAL A 73 -2.97 17.10 21.09
N GLY A 74 -3.46 16.66 22.26
CA GLY A 74 -4.30 17.49 23.13
C GLY A 74 -5.58 16.87 23.68
N ALA A 75 -5.84 15.55 23.56
CA ALA A 75 -6.90 14.92 24.34
C ALA A 75 -6.49 14.84 25.82
N ALA A 76 -6.62 15.96 26.53
CA ALA A 76 -6.55 16.04 27.98
C ALA A 76 -7.57 15.08 28.58
N ARG A 77 -7.10 14.22 29.48
CA ARG A 77 -7.96 13.44 30.38
C ARG A 77 -8.71 14.41 31.29
N GLN A 78 -9.98 14.62 31.02
CA GLN A 78 -11.01 14.66 32.05
C GLN A 78 -11.64 13.26 31.89
N ASP A 79 -11.58 12.36 32.86
CA ASP A 79 -12.29 12.46 34.12
C ASP A 79 -11.49 11.85 35.27
N ALA A 80 -11.18 12.69 36.26
CA ALA A 80 -10.94 12.30 37.64
C ALA A 80 -11.97 13.08 38.46
N LEU A 81 -13.10 12.43 38.74
CA LEU A 81 -13.95 12.47 39.94
C LEU A 81 -15.20 11.62 39.69
#